data_AF-A0A1Y2AWT7-F1
#
_entry.id   AF-A0A1Y2AWT7-F1
#
_cell.length_a   1.000
_cell.length_b   1.000
_cell.length_c   1.000
_cell.angle_alpha   90.00
_cell.angle_beta   90.00
_cell.angle_gamma   90.00
#
_symmetry.space_group_name_H-M   'P 1'
#
loop_
_entity.id
_entity.type
_entity.pdbx_description
1 polymer ?
#
loop_
_entity_poly.entity_id
_entity_poly.type
_entity_poly.pdbx_seq_one_letter_code
_entity_poly.pdbx_strand_id
1 'polypeptide(L)'
;MENGKNDGSLSSISSVKTERSSDENLDFPRSVLERRLSIRPSKEDLKLRNILRTEVNESKDDLGKNNDSGVVSHNINFEKTSKQLKSILKKRPERSVLEDMNILIGRSMDPSIVATQQNLKKAQLLNAMENLMRERPHINDESVQKVIHFNESVEVLPTFRKSEYSRKPDINSTFKHLTPQLKMQIREELNEYKKHEMQVHESSLRNTLFH
;
A
#
# COMPACT_ATOMS: atom_id res chain seq x y z
N MET A 1 41.89 -12.80 -46.06
CA MET A 1 43.10 -13.62 -46.32
C MET A 1 43.12 -14.72 -45.28
N GLU A 2 43.43 -15.92 -45.75
CA GLU A 2 43.88 -17.11 -45.01
C GLU A 2 42.97 -17.80 -43.99
N ASN A 3 42.42 -18.93 -44.48
CA ASN A 3 42.79 -20.30 -44.10
C ASN A 3 42.88 -20.67 -42.62
N GLY A 4 42.09 -21.68 -42.26
CA GLY A 4 42.31 -22.51 -41.08
C GLY A 4 41.56 -23.83 -41.19
N LYS A 5 42.09 -24.76 -41.99
CA LYS A 5 41.89 -26.21 -41.81
C LYS A 5 42.24 -26.57 -40.38
N ASN A 6 41.59 -27.58 -39.80
CA ASN A 6 42.23 -28.53 -38.88
C ASN A 6 41.35 -29.77 -38.72
N ASP A 7 41.55 -30.69 -39.66
CA ASP A 7 41.99 -32.08 -39.47
C ASP A 7 41.65 -32.79 -38.16
N GLY A 8 41.09 -33.98 -38.34
CA GLY A 8 40.70 -34.88 -37.28
C GLY A 8 41.87 -35.42 -36.47
N SER A 9 41.51 -35.92 -35.29
CA SER A 9 42.32 -36.88 -34.57
C SER A 9 41.38 -37.95 -34.03
N LEU A 10 41.44 -39.09 -34.73
CA LEU A 10 40.93 -40.38 -34.30
C LEU A 10 41.73 -40.80 -33.06
N SER A 11 41.10 -40.79 -31.88
CA SER A 11 41.62 -41.48 -30.71
C SER A 11 40.89 -42.81 -30.55
N SER A 12 41.51 -43.84 -31.13
CA SER A 12 41.63 -45.21 -30.64
C SER A 12 40.52 -45.75 -29.75
N ILE A 13 39.67 -46.57 -30.36
CA ILE A 13 38.84 -47.58 -29.70
C ILE A 13 39.79 -48.60 -29.04
N SER A 14 39.90 -48.53 -27.70
CA SER A 14 40.42 -49.63 -26.90
C SER A 14 39.24 -50.43 -26.34
N SER A 15 39.06 -51.61 -26.93
CA SER A 15 38.16 -52.65 -26.46
C SER A 15 38.57 -53.11 -25.06
N VAL A 16 37.86 -52.65 -24.04
CA VAL A 16 37.84 -53.32 -22.74
C VAL A 16 36.54 -54.12 -22.67
N LYS A 17 36.69 -55.43 -22.88
CA LYS A 17 35.69 -56.42 -22.50
C LYS A 17 35.69 -56.49 -20.99
N THR A 18 34.76 -55.77 -20.35
CA THR A 18 34.40 -56.06 -18.96
C THR A 18 33.10 -56.83 -18.97
N GLU A 19 33.15 -57.98 -18.33
CA GLU A 19 32.10 -58.97 -18.26
C GLU A 19 30.78 -58.38 -17.75
N ARG A 20 29.69 -58.86 -18.35
CA ARG A 20 28.33 -58.54 -17.92
C ARG A 20 28.09 -59.15 -16.53
N SER A 21 28.23 -58.36 -15.48
CA SER A 21 27.45 -58.55 -14.27
C SER A 21 26.01 -58.15 -14.60
N SER A 22 25.08 -59.08 -14.42
CA SER A 22 23.67 -58.94 -14.81
C SER A 22 22.83 -58.04 -13.89
N ASP A 23 23.44 -57.08 -13.17
CA ASP A 23 22.76 -56.20 -12.21
C ASP A 23 22.86 -54.68 -12.51
N GLU A 24 23.58 -54.25 -13.56
CA GLU A 24 23.92 -52.83 -13.80
C GLU A 24 22.95 -52.05 -14.73
N ASN A 25 21.77 -52.59 -15.07
CA ASN A 25 20.81 -51.89 -15.95
C ASN A 25 19.63 -51.21 -15.22
N LEU A 26 19.57 -51.28 -13.89
CA LEU A 26 18.53 -50.62 -13.08
C LEU A 26 18.89 -49.18 -12.66
N ASP A 27 20.14 -48.76 -12.86
CA ASP A 27 20.65 -47.46 -12.39
C ASP A 27 20.44 -46.29 -13.36
N PHE A 28 20.27 -46.56 -14.65
CA PHE A 28 19.93 -45.52 -15.63
C PHE A 28 18.57 -44.86 -15.37
N PRO A 29 17.47 -45.60 -15.13
CA PRO A 29 16.19 -44.98 -14.78
C PRO A 29 16.19 -44.37 -13.35
N ARG A 30 16.93 -44.96 -12.40
CA ARG A 30 17.04 -44.43 -11.04
C ARG A 30 17.79 -43.10 -10.98
N SER A 31 18.94 -42.99 -11.64
CA SER A 31 19.73 -41.75 -11.68
C SER A 31 19.01 -40.59 -12.38
N VAL A 32 18.20 -40.86 -13.41
CA VAL A 32 17.35 -39.85 -14.06
C VAL A 32 16.21 -39.40 -13.14
N LEU A 33 15.56 -40.34 -12.45
CA LEU A 33 14.49 -40.02 -11.51
C LEU A 33 15.01 -39.18 -10.35
N GLU A 34 16.16 -39.52 -9.80
CA GLU A 34 16.81 -38.79 -8.71
C GLU A 34 17.14 -37.34 -9.12
N ARG A 35 17.68 -37.14 -10.33
CA ARG A 35 17.89 -35.80 -10.91
C ARG A 35 16.58 -35.04 -11.09
N ARG A 36 15.49 -35.69 -11.51
CA ARG A 36 14.17 -35.04 -11.70
C ARG A 36 13.51 -34.67 -10.38
N LEU A 37 13.72 -35.48 -9.34
CA LEU A 37 13.21 -35.23 -7.99
C LEU A 37 14.00 -34.12 -7.29
N SER A 38 15.30 -34.00 -7.52
CA SER A 38 16.12 -32.92 -6.93
C SER A 38 15.77 -31.53 -7.47
N ILE A 39 15.30 -31.44 -8.72
CA ILE A 39 14.83 -30.20 -9.34
C ILE A 39 13.31 -29.99 -9.22
N ARG A 40 12.61 -30.84 -8.45
CA ARG A 40 11.16 -30.78 -8.33
C ARG A 40 10.76 -29.53 -7.52
N PRO A 41 9.91 -28.64 -8.07
CA PRO A 41 9.39 -27.49 -7.32
C PRO A 41 8.59 -27.94 -6.10
N SER A 42 8.59 -27.12 -5.04
CA SER A 42 7.83 -27.44 -3.83
C SER A 42 6.32 -27.44 -4.11
N LYS A 43 5.56 -28.15 -3.28
CA LYS A 43 4.09 -28.14 -3.37
C LYS A 43 3.52 -26.73 -3.21
N GLU A 44 4.18 -25.89 -2.40
CA GLU A 44 3.82 -24.49 -2.19
C GLU A 44 4.11 -23.66 -3.44
N ASP A 45 5.27 -23.82 -4.08
CA ASP A 45 5.61 -23.14 -5.34
C ASP A 45 4.60 -23.45 -6.44
N LEU A 46 4.18 -24.71 -6.55
CA LEU A 46 3.17 -25.13 -7.52
C LEU A 46 1.80 -24.51 -7.23
N LYS A 47 1.43 -24.30 -5.95
CA LYS A 47 0.21 -23.56 -5.57
C LYS A 47 0.32 -22.08 -5.90
N LEU A 48 1.46 -21.45 -5.58
CA LEU A 48 1.73 -20.04 -5.87
C LEU A 48 1.71 -19.76 -7.38
N ARG A 49 2.17 -20.72 -8.19
CA ARG A 49 2.10 -20.67 -9.66
C ARG A 49 0.73 -21.08 -10.22
N ASN A 50 -0.28 -21.31 -9.37
CA ASN A 50 -1.62 -21.77 -9.74
C ASN A 50 -1.64 -23.09 -10.53
N ILE A 51 -0.59 -23.91 -10.40
CA ILE A 51 -0.50 -25.24 -11.02
C ILE A 51 -1.21 -26.27 -10.15
N LEU A 52 -1.12 -26.13 -8.82
CA LEU A 52 -1.84 -26.95 -7.86
C LEU A 52 -2.92 -26.13 -7.16
N ARG A 53 -4.10 -26.72 -6.95
CA ARG A 53 -5.20 -26.06 -6.22
C ARG A 53 -4.82 -25.87 -4.76
N THR A 54 -5.13 -24.70 -4.20
CA THR A 54 -5.03 -24.45 -2.77
C THR A 54 -6.16 -25.20 -2.10
N GLU A 55 -5.84 -26.24 -1.32
CA GLU A 55 -6.80 -26.86 -0.41
C GLU A 55 -7.25 -25.78 0.59
N VAL A 56 -8.45 -25.23 0.39
CA VAL A 56 -9.06 -24.34 1.36
C VAL A 56 -9.61 -25.26 2.45
N ASN A 57 -9.09 -25.13 3.67
CA ASN A 57 -9.64 -25.82 4.84
C ASN A 57 -11.08 -25.34 5.07
N GLU A 58 -12.07 -26.09 4.60
CA GLU A 58 -13.44 -25.93 5.06
C GLU A 58 -13.71 -26.95 6.17
N SER A 59 -14.31 -26.45 7.24
CA SER A 59 -14.73 -27.17 8.43
C SER A 59 -15.46 -28.47 8.09
N LYS A 60 -15.25 -29.47 8.95
CA LYS A 60 -15.63 -30.90 8.84
C LYS A 60 -17.13 -31.24 8.72
N ASP A 61 -17.98 -30.33 8.27
CA ASP A 61 -19.44 -30.55 8.25
C ASP A 61 -20.01 -30.46 6.83
N ASP A 62 -19.64 -31.39 5.94
CA ASP A 62 -20.63 -31.95 5.01
C ASP A 62 -20.22 -33.33 4.48
N LEU A 63 -21.08 -34.30 4.75
CA LEU A 63 -20.92 -35.69 4.38
C LEU A 63 -21.39 -35.89 2.94
N GLY A 64 -20.42 -36.01 2.03
CA GLY A 64 -20.55 -36.77 0.79
C GLY A 64 -21.10 -36.00 -0.41
N LYS A 65 -20.21 -35.67 -1.35
CA LYS A 65 -20.39 -35.87 -2.80
C LYS A 65 -19.15 -35.45 -3.61
N ASN A 66 -18.55 -36.45 -4.25
CA ASN A 66 -17.81 -36.42 -5.53
C ASN A 66 -16.55 -35.53 -5.68
N ASN A 67 -15.57 -36.09 -6.39
CA ASN A 67 -14.25 -35.54 -6.74
C ASN A 67 -14.27 -34.28 -7.65
N ASP A 68 -15.33 -33.47 -7.61
CA ASP A 68 -15.58 -32.29 -8.47
C ASP A 68 -15.71 -30.96 -7.68
N SER A 69 -15.57 -31.01 -6.35
CA SER A 69 -15.75 -29.85 -5.45
C SER A 69 -14.76 -28.69 -5.69
N GLY A 70 -13.58 -28.99 -6.24
CA GLY A 70 -12.56 -27.98 -6.54
C GLY A 70 -12.98 -26.99 -7.65
N VAL A 71 -13.79 -27.41 -8.62
CA VAL A 71 -14.32 -26.55 -9.70
C VAL A 71 -15.40 -25.62 -9.15
N VAL A 72 -16.23 -26.14 -8.25
CA VAL A 72 -17.35 -25.41 -7.64
C VAL A 72 -16.84 -24.26 -6.74
N SER A 73 -15.80 -24.47 -5.93
CA SER A 73 -15.24 -23.40 -5.06
C SER A 73 -14.63 -22.23 -5.85
N HIS A 74 -13.92 -22.51 -6.95
CA HIS A 74 -13.38 -21.45 -7.83
C HIS A 74 -14.52 -20.67 -8.51
N ASN A 75 -15.59 -21.36 -8.92
CA ASN A 75 -16.78 -20.74 -9.49
C ASN A 75 -17.54 -19.87 -8.48
N ILE A 76 -17.63 -20.30 -7.21
CA ILE A 76 -18.24 -19.50 -6.13
C ILE A 76 -17.44 -18.22 -5.88
N ASN A 77 -16.11 -18.30 -5.85
CA ASN A 77 -15.24 -17.13 -5.70
C ASN A 77 -15.33 -16.19 -6.92
N PHE A 78 -15.40 -16.74 -8.14
CA PHE A 78 -15.64 -15.96 -9.34
C PHE A 78 -17.01 -15.26 -9.30
N GLU A 79 -18.07 -15.95 -8.89
CA GLU A 79 -19.41 -15.39 -8.84
C GLU A 79 -19.50 -14.26 -7.81
N LYS A 80 -18.93 -14.44 -6.61
CA LYS A 80 -18.80 -13.39 -5.58
C LYS A 80 -18.06 -12.17 -6.13
N THR A 81 -16.90 -12.40 -6.75
CA THR A 81 -16.07 -11.32 -7.36
C THR A 81 -16.84 -10.59 -8.45
N SER A 82 -17.58 -11.33 -9.29
CA SER A 82 -18.39 -10.75 -10.37
C SER A 82 -19.55 -9.90 -9.83
N LYS A 83 -20.21 -10.34 -8.75
CA LYS A 83 -21.28 -9.59 -8.07
C LYS A 83 -20.74 -8.30 -7.46
N GLN A 84 -19.59 -8.37 -6.78
CA GLN A 84 -18.92 -7.20 -6.21
C GLN A 84 -18.50 -6.21 -7.31
N LEU A 85 -17.88 -6.68 -8.39
CA LEU A 85 -17.47 -5.85 -9.52
C LEU A 85 -18.68 -5.16 -10.16
N LYS A 86 -19.80 -5.87 -10.38
CA LYS A 86 -21.04 -5.27 -10.88
C LYS A 86 -21.56 -4.15 -9.96
N SER A 87 -21.45 -4.30 -8.64
CA SER A 87 -21.83 -3.25 -7.68
C SER A 87 -20.94 -2.01 -7.80
N ILE A 88 -19.62 -2.20 -7.90
CA ILE A 88 -18.65 -1.10 -8.05
C ILE A 88 -18.85 -0.38 -9.39
N LEU A 89 -19.03 -1.12 -10.48
CA LEU A 89 -19.24 -0.55 -11.81
C LEU A 89 -20.54 0.27 -11.91
N LYS A 90 -21.60 -0.12 -11.17
CA LYS A 90 -22.84 0.68 -11.08
C LYS A 90 -22.63 2.03 -10.40
N LYS A 91 -21.70 2.12 -9.45
CA LYS A 91 -21.38 3.35 -8.71
C LYS A 91 -20.13 4.05 -9.26
N ARG A 92 -19.71 3.72 -10.48
CA ARG A 92 -18.49 4.25 -11.08
C ARG A 92 -18.64 5.77 -11.28
N PRO A 93 -17.76 6.60 -10.68
CA PRO A 93 -17.79 8.03 -10.90
C PRO A 93 -17.42 8.39 -12.35
N GLU A 94 -18.00 9.48 -12.83
CA GLU A 94 -17.62 10.08 -14.11
C GLU A 94 -16.22 10.71 -14.03
N ARG A 95 -15.57 10.82 -15.20
CA ARG A 95 -14.23 11.40 -15.30
C ARG A 95 -14.16 12.82 -14.72
N SER A 96 -15.18 13.64 -14.99
CA SER A 96 -15.27 15.02 -14.48
C SER A 96 -15.25 15.06 -12.94
N VAL A 97 -15.94 14.13 -12.28
CA VAL A 97 -15.98 14.06 -10.81
C VAL A 97 -14.59 13.74 -10.26
N LEU A 98 -13.85 12.83 -10.91
CA LEU A 98 -12.48 12.51 -10.50
C LEU A 98 -11.52 13.69 -10.75
N GLU A 99 -11.77 14.54 -11.75
CA GLU A 99 -11.01 15.77 -11.98
C GLU A 99 -11.32 16.83 -10.92
N ASP A 100 -12.60 17.03 -10.58
CA ASP A 100 -13.03 17.97 -9.55
C ASP A 100 -12.49 17.61 -8.16
N MET A 101 -12.33 16.30 -7.90
CA MET A 101 -11.71 15.76 -6.69
C MET A 101 -10.17 15.73 -6.75
N ASN A 102 -9.55 16.29 -7.80
CA ASN A 102 -8.10 16.29 -8.03
C ASN A 102 -7.45 14.89 -8.08
N ILE A 103 -8.23 13.85 -8.40
CA ILE A 103 -7.74 12.47 -8.57
C ILE A 103 -7.15 12.29 -9.97
N LEU A 104 -7.87 12.77 -10.99
CA LEU A 104 -7.36 12.83 -12.37
C LEU A 104 -6.89 14.24 -12.67
N ILE A 105 -5.67 14.35 -13.21
CA ILE A 105 -5.08 15.63 -13.55
C ILE A 105 -4.75 15.60 -15.05
N GLY A 106 -5.36 16.50 -15.82
CA GLY A 106 -5.13 16.62 -17.26
C GLY A 106 -6.37 16.30 -18.08
N ARG A 107 -7.25 17.31 -18.22
CA ARG A 107 -8.54 17.22 -18.93
C ARG A 107 -8.43 16.73 -20.39
N SER A 108 -7.24 16.75 -21.00
CA SER A 108 -7.04 16.50 -22.44
C SER A 108 -5.69 15.89 -22.85
N MET A 109 -4.89 15.37 -21.91
CA MET A 109 -3.50 14.97 -22.19
C MET A 109 -3.34 13.45 -22.16
N ASP A 110 -2.43 12.93 -22.99
CA ASP A 110 -2.06 11.52 -22.99
C ASP A 110 -1.44 11.14 -21.61
N PRO A 111 -1.82 10.01 -20.99
CA PRO A 111 -1.29 9.59 -19.68
C PRO A 111 0.24 9.59 -19.59
N SER A 112 0.95 9.33 -20.70
CA SER A 112 2.40 9.29 -20.74
C SER A 112 3.07 10.65 -20.47
N ILE A 113 2.42 11.76 -20.86
CA ILE A 113 2.98 13.12 -20.75
C ILE A 113 2.41 13.92 -19.58
N VAL A 114 1.38 13.40 -18.90
CA VAL A 114 0.71 14.12 -17.80
C VAL A 114 1.70 14.48 -16.68
N ALA A 115 2.56 13.55 -16.29
CA ALA A 115 3.52 13.77 -15.20
C ALA A 115 4.57 14.84 -15.56
N THR A 116 5.11 14.78 -16.78
CA THR A 116 6.13 15.74 -17.23
C THR A 116 5.55 17.14 -17.36
N GLN A 117 4.35 17.28 -17.94
CA GLN A 117 3.68 18.58 -18.05
C GLN A 117 3.33 19.17 -16.68
N GLN A 118 2.86 18.36 -15.73
CA GLN A 118 2.57 18.83 -14.38
C GLN A 118 3.82 19.37 -13.68
N ASN A 119 4.94 18.66 -13.79
CA ASN A 119 6.20 19.10 -13.20
C ASN A 119 6.68 20.41 -13.85
N LEU A 120 6.57 20.52 -15.17
CA LEU A 120 6.87 21.76 -15.89
C LEU A 120 5.99 22.92 -15.42
N LYS A 121 4.67 22.72 -15.33
CA LYS A 121 3.72 23.74 -14.86
C LYS A 121 4.02 24.17 -13.42
N LYS A 122 4.35 23.22 -12.54
CA LYS A 122 4.78 23.52 -11.16
C LYS A 122 6.06 24.33 -11.13
N ALA A 123 7.07 23.96 -11.91
CA ALA A 123 8.34 24.69 -11.97
C ALA A 123 8.15 26.12 -12.50
N GLN A 124 7.35 26.29 -13.56
CA GLN A 124 7.01 27.61 -14.09
C GLN A 124 6.30 28.49 -13.06
N LEU A 125 5.32 27.92 -12.34
CA LEU A 125 4.61 28.64 -11.28
C LEU A 125 5.55 29.02 -10.13
N LEU A 126 6.45 28.11 -9.73
CA LEU A 126 7.44 28.38 -8.70
C LEU A 126 8.33 29.56 -9.11
N ASN A 127 8.90 29.53 -10.31
CA ASN A 127 9.75 30.60 -10.82
C ASN A 127 9.01 31.94 -10.88
N ALA A 128 7.75 31.94 -11.32
CA ALA A 128 6.92 33.14 -11.35
C ALA A 128 6.65 33.68 -9.93
N MET A 129 6.32 32.80 -8.98
CA MET A 129 6.15 33.19 -7.58
C MET A 129 7.45 33.72 -6.98
N GLU A 130 8.58 33.10 -7.28
CA GLU A 130 9.89 33.54 -6.80
C GLU A 130 10.20 34.96 -7.29
N ASN A 131 9.92 35.27 -8.57
CA ASN A 131 10.05 36.63 -9.09
C ASN A 131 9.12 37.61 -8.33
N LEU A 132 7.85 37.27 -8.14
CA LEU A 132 6.90 38.10 -7.39
C LEU A 132 7.32 38.32 -5.93
N MET A 133 7.95 37.32 -5.32
CA MET A 133 8.47 37.43 -3.95
C MET A 133 9.73 38.30 -3.88
N ARG A 134 10.61 38.24 -4.90
CA ARG A 134 11.80 39.11 -4.99
C ARG A 134 11.43 40.57 -5.24
N GLU A 135 10.42 40.81 -6.08
CA GLU A 135 9.92 42.15 -6.39
C GLU A 135 8.92 42.67 -5.36
N ARG A 136 8.68 41.92 -4.28
CA ARG A 136 7.77 42.35 -3.21
C ARG A 136 8.33 43.63 -2.58
N PRO A 137 7.61 44.75 -2.65
CA PRO A 137 8.14 46.01 -2.18
C PRO A 137 8.18 46.04 -0.65
N HIS A 138 9.15 46.76 -0.10
CA HIS A 138 9.40 46.79 1.34
C HIS A 138 8.50 47.81 2.05
N ILE A 139 8.35 47.66 3.37
CA ILE A 139 7.44 48.49 4.17
C ILE A 139 7.76 50.00 4.10
N ASN A 140 9.00 50.33 3.74
CA ASN A 140 9.54 51.69 3.67
C ASN A 140 9.62 52.23 2.24
N ASP A 141 9.22 51.46 1.22
CA ASP A 141 9.19 51.96 -0.15
C ASP A 141 8.07 53.01 -0.30
N GLU A 142 8.44 54.21 -0.72
CA GLU A 142 7.53 55.36 -0.88
C GLU A 142 6.47 55.12 -1.95
N SER A 143 6.71 54.18 -2.87
CA SER A 143 5.76 53.74 -3.90
C SER A 143 4.67 52.81 -3.37
N VAL A 144 4.79 52.30 -2.14
CA VAL A 144 3.84 51.35 -1.55
C VAL A 144 2.77 52.09 -0.77
N GLN A 145 1.55 52.10 -1.30
CA GLN A 145 0.40 52.57 -0.54
C GLN A 145 0.14 51.64 0.65
N LYS A 146 0.15 52.20 1.87
CA LYS A 146 -0.22 51.46 3.08
C LYS A 146 -1.71 51.16 3.05
N VAL A 147 -2.08 49.93 2.69
CA VAL A 147 -3.49 49.50 2.57
C VAL A 147 -4.09 49.14 3.94
N ILE A 148 -3.28 48.77 4.92
CA ILE A 148 -3.74 48.50 6.27
C ILE A 148 -3.90 49.84 7.00
N HIS A 149 -5.14 50.20 7.27
CA HIS A 149 -5.52 51.38 8.04
C HIS A 149 -5.97 50.92 9.42
N PHE A 150 -5.39 51.47 10.48
CA PHE A 150 -5.90 51.28 11.82
C PHE A 150 -7.00 52.31 12.07
N ASN A 151 -8.14 51.86 12.58
CA ASN A 151 -9.14 52.79 13.10
C ASN A 151 -8.54 53.52 14.31
N GLU A 152 -8.67 54.84 14.33
CA GLU A 152 -8.18 55.69 15.42
C GLU A 152 -8.92 55.40 16.74
N SER A 153 -10.18 54.97 16.63
CA SER A 153 -11.01 54.61 17.76
C SER A 153 -11.03 53.09 17.96
N VAL A 154 -10.78 52.66 19.20
CA VAL A 154 -10.99 51.29 19.64
C VAL A 154 -12.33 51.22 20.35
N GLU A 155 -13.26 50.44 19.82
CA GLU A 155 -14.51 50.13 20.52
C GLU A 155 -14.22 49.16 21.66
N VAL A 156 -14.31 49.68 22.90
CA VAL A 156 -14.22 48.86 24.10
C VAL A 156 -15.62 48.40 24.48
N LEU A 157 -15.98 47.20 24.06
CA LEU A 157 -17.23 46.58 24.51
C LEU A 157 -17.10 46.18 25.99
N PRO A 158 -18.13 46.45 26.82
CA PRO A 158 -18.15 45.97 28.20
C PRO A 158 -18.10 44.44 28.17
N THR A 159 -17.02 43.89 28.72
CA THR A 159 -16.94 42.45 29.00
C THR A 159 -17.57 42.18 30.36
N PHE A 160 -18.07 40.95 30.54
CA PHE A 160 -18.61 40.51 31.83
C PHE A 160 -17.64 40.85 32.96
N ARG A 161 -18.17 41.42 34.04
CA ARG A 161 -17.34 41.71 35.20
C ARG A 161 -16.77 40.41 35.76
N LYS A 162 -15.63 40.48 36.44
CA LYS A 162 -15.04 39.31 37.14
C LYS A 162 -16.03 38.60 38.08
N SER A 163 -17.02 39.33 38.60
CA SER A 163 -18.12 38.80 39.43
C SER A 163 -19.13 37.95 38.64
N GLU A 164 -19.30 38.22 37.35
CA GLU A 164 -20.27 37.58 36.46
C GLU A 164 -19.61 36.45 35.64
N TYR A 165 -18.34 36.62 35.28
CA TYR A 165 -17.56 35.61 34.54
C TYR A 165 -16.13 35.55 35.07
N SER A 166 -15.85 34.51 35.87
CA SER A 166 -14.51 34.26 36.38
C SER A 166 -13.63 33.62 35.30
N ARG A 167 -12.62 34.35 34.83
CA ARG A 167 -11.57 33.82 33.94
C ARG A 167 -10.52 32.97 34.69
N LYS A 168 -10.68 32.80 36.01
CA LYS A 168 -9.77 31.92 36.77
C LYS A 168 -10.09 30.47 36.44
N PRO A 169 -9.06 29.59 36.38
CA PRO A 169 -9.28 28.16 36.27
C PRO A 169 -10.24 27.70 37.36
N ASP A 170 -11.21 26.87 37.00
CA ASP A 170 -12.18 26.33 37.95
C ASP A 170 -11.47 25.71 39.15
N ILE A 171 -11.91 26.09 40.35
CA ILE A 171 -11.36 25.54 41.59
C ILE A 171 -11.60 24.04 41.64
N ASN A 172 -12.71 23.56 41.07
CA ASN A 172 -13.11 22.15 41.01
C ASN A 172 -12.75 21.49 39.68
N SER A 173 -11.78 22.03 38.93
CA SER A 173 -11.37 21.41 37.67
C SER A 173 -10.94 19.96 37.89
N THR A 174 -11.47 19.06 37.07
CA THR A 174 -11.32 17.59 37.20
C THR A 174 -9.87 17.12 37.35
N PHE A 175 -8.90 17.79 36.72
CA PHE A 175 -7.48 17.45 36.84
C PHE A 175 -6.92 17.60 38.26
N LYS A 176 -7.54 18.44 39.12
CA LYS A 176 -7.10 18.63 40.51
C LYS A 176 -7.46 17.46 41.42
N HIS A 177 -8.46 16.67 41.03
CA HIS A 177 -8.87 15.45 41.73
C HIS A 177 -8.28 14.18 41.10
N LEU A 178 -7.37 14.33 40.14
CA LEU A 178 -6.77 13.21 39.44
C LEU A 178 -5.70 12.55 40.32
N THR A 179 -6.09 11.50 41.05
CA THR A 179 -5.14 10.67 41.79
C THR A 179 -4.27 9.85 40.83
N PRO A 180 -3.05 9.42 41.22
CA PRO A 180 -2.21 8.56 40.38
C PRO A 180 -2.94 7.28 39.93
N GLN A 181 -3.77 6.71 40.81
CA GLN A 181 -4.60 5.55 40.50
C GLN A 181 -5.66 5.87 39.46
N LEU A 182 -6.41 6.97 39.60
CA LEU A 182 -7.42 7.37 38.63
C LEU A 182 -6.79 7.72 37.27
N LYS A 183 -5.59 8.32 37.29
CA LYS A 183 -4.80 8.56 36.07
C LYS A 183 -4.44 7.27 35.34
N MET A 184 -4.05 6.23 36.08
CA MET A 184 -3.74 4.92 35.51
C MET A 184 -4.99 4.27 34.93
N GLN A 185 -6.10 4.31 35.65
CA GLN A 185 -7.40 3.79 35.18
C GLN A 185 -7.86 4.49 33.89
N ILE A 186 -7.81 5.83 33.85
CA ILE A 186 -8.15 6.60 32.65
C ILE A 186 -7.21 6.24 31.48
N ARG A 187 -5.92 6.02 31.76
CA ARG A 187 -4.96 5.62 30.72
C ARG A 187 -5.27 4.22 30.17
N GLU A 188 -5.59 3.27 31.03
CA GLU A 188 -5.99 1.91 30.65
C GLU A 188 -7.26 1.94 29.81
N GLU A 189 -8.29 2.65 30.27
CA GLU A 189 -9.56 2.83 29.54
C GLU A 189 -9.35 3.45 28.15
N LEU A 190 -8.54 4.51 28.06
CA LEU A 190 -8.22 5.14 26.78
C LEU A 190 -7.43 4.21 25.84
N ASN A 191 -6.52 3.38 26.37
CA ASN A 191 -5.80 2.41 25.55
C ASN A 191 -6.73 1.32 25.04
N GLU A 192 -7.65 0.84 25.88
CA GLU A 192 -8.64 -0.17 25.52
C GLU A 192 -9.55 0.34 24.40
N TYR A 193 -10.05 1.57 24.53
CA TYR A 193 -10.85 2.22 23.50
C TYR A 193 -10.09 2.35 22.17
N LYS A 194 -8.84 2.84 22.21
CA LYS A 194 -8.00 2.99 21.02
C LYS A 194 -7.73 1.66 20.31
N LYS A 195 -7.75 0.54 21.04
CA LYS A 195 -7.41 -0.79 20.51
C LYS A 195 -8.62 -1.53 19.95
N HIS A 196 -9.78 -1.40 20.58
CA HIS A 196 -10.93 -2.26 20.29
C HIS A 196 -12.13 -1.52 19.70
N GLU A 197 -12.33 -0.24 20.02
CA GLU A 197 -13.54 0.51 19.62
C GLU A 197 -13.25 1.56 18.54
N MET A 198 -12.07 2.17 18.59
CA MET A 198 -11.71 3.23 17.65
C MET A 198 -11.47 2.68 16.24
N GLN A 199 -12.31 3.09 15.28
CA GLN A 199 -12.12 2.72 13.88
C GLN A 199 -10.95 3.49 13.26
N VAL A 200 -9.85 2.80 13.01
CA VAL A 200 -8.65 3.36 12.35
C VAL A 200 -8.41 2.63 11.04
N HIS A 201 -8.02 3.36 9.99
CA HIS A 201 -7.59 2.76 8.72
C HIS A 201 -6.35 1.87 8.92
N GLU A 202 -6.34 0.70 8.28
CA GLU A 202 -5.28 -0.32 8.44
C GLU A 202 -3.86 0.25 8.25
N SER A 203 -3.67 1.16 7.30
CA SER A 203 -2.39 1.82 7.02
C SER A 203 -1.87 2.71 8.15
N SER A 204 -2.77 3.17 9.03
CA SER A 204 -2.47 4.11 10.11
C SER A 204 -2.36 3.44 11.48
N LEU A 205 -2.68 2.14 11.58
CA LEU A 205 -2.62 1.39 12.85
C LEU A 205 -1.24 1.50 13.51
N ARG A 206 -0.17 1.43 12.72
CA ARG A 206 1.22 1.54 13.19
C ARG A 206 1.57 2.86 13.88
N ASN A 207 0.75 3.90 13.68
CA ASN A 207 0.95 5.22 14.28
C ASN A 207 0.16 5.38 15.59
N THR A 208 -0.64 4.39 15.98
CA THR A 208 -1.44 4.45 17.22
C THR A 208 -0.57 4.04 18.40
N LEU A 209 -0.27 5.01 19.28
CA LEU A 209 0.56 4.79 20.46
C LEU A 209 -0.30 4.46 21.69
N PHE A 210 0.11 3.46 22.44
CA PHE A 210 -0.47 3.06 23.72
C PHE A 210 0.53 3.37 24.85
N HIS A 211 0.02 3.82 26.00
CA HIS A 211 0.84 4.36 27.10
C HIS A 211 0.75 3.54 28.38
#